data_AF-A0A819LMU5-F1
#
_entry.id   AF-A0A819LMU5-F1
#
_cell.length_a   1.000
_cell.length_b   1.000
_cell.length_c   1.000
_cell.angle_alpha   90.00
_cell.angle_beta   90.00
_cell.angle_gamma   90.00
#
_symmetry.space_group_name_H-M   'P 1'
#
loop_
_entity.id
_entity.type
_entity.pdbx_description
1 polymer ?
#
loop_
_entity_poly.entity_id
_entity_poly.type
_entity_poly.pdbx_seq_one_letter_code
_entity_poly.pdbx_strand_id
1 'polypeptide(L)'
;MSYPGAGVGVAAPRFVHSCNIENKSSNNVNVQIVYRKVEREGGLVEGVTSNFDIPASGNYQVAERVIECGSFQCRDTIESIEITRADGQTQKLTAPFDGVFSPQLDWLFVIDENQIHSVKKND
;
A
#
# COMPACT_ATOMS: atom_id res chain seq x y z
N MET A 1 18.25 -38.97 -8.32
CA MET A 1 17.88 -37.94 -7.33
C MET A 1 16.66 -37.24 -7.86
N SER A 2 15.51 -37.53 -7.25
CA SER A 2 14.18 -37.14 -7.74
C SER A 2 13.77 -35.87 -7.02
N TYR A 3 13.34 -34.85 -7.77
CA TYR A 3 12.71 -33.65 -7.24
C TYR A 3 11.37 -34.03 -6.59
N PRO A 4 11.12 -33.73 -5.30
CA PRO A 4 9.76 -33.55 -4.82
C PRO A 4 9.41 -32.08 -5.13
N GLY A 5 8.39 -31.75 -5.90
CA GLY A 5 7.03 -32.27 -5.87
C GLY A 5 6.17 -31.01 -5.85
N ALA A 6 5.44 -30.76 -6.94
CA ALA A 6 4.48 -29.68 -7.01
C ALA A 6 3.42 -29.86 -5.91
N GLY A 7 3.13 -28.81 -5.14
CA GLY A 7 2.13 -28.88 -4.09
C GLY A 7 1.88 -27.54 -3.42
N VAL A 8 0.62 -27.10 -3.51
CA VAL A 8 -0.03 -25.97 -2.83
C VAL A 8 0.20 -24.60 -3.47
N GLY A 9 -0.81 -24.15 -4.22
CA GLY A 9 -0.88 -22.83 -4.83
C GLY A 9 -0.70 -21.74 -3.77
N VAL A 10 0.43 -21.04 -3.86
CA VAL A 10 0.64 -19.82 -3.10
C VAL A 10 -0.21 -18.77 -3.78
N ALA A 11 -1.39 -18.48 -3.23
CA ALA A 11 -2.08 -17.23 -3.57
C ALA A 11 -1.04 -16.13 -3.34
N ALA A 12 -0.57 -15.51 -4.43
CA ALA A 12 0.44 -14.47 -4.37
C ALA A 12 -0.03 -13.45 -3.32
N PRO A 13 0.82 -13.09 -2.34
CA PRO A 13 0.33 -12.24 -1.28
C PRO A 13 -0.15 -10.92 -1.89
N ARG A 14 -1.26 -10.41 -1.34
CA ARG A 14 -2.00 -9.22 -1.79
C ARG A 14 -1.19 -7.94 -1.52
N PHE A 15 -0.04 -7.82 -2.19
CA PHE A 15 0.91 -6.74 -2.01
C PHE A 15 0.57 -5.56 -2.93
N VAL A 16 0.71 -4.37 -2.37
CA VAL A 16 0.57 -3.09 -3.08
C VAL A 16 1.92 -2.42 -3.03
N HIS A 17 2.50 -2.13 -4.20
CA HIS A 17 3.82 -1.49 -4.32
C HIS A 17 3.70 -0.02 -4.75
N SER A 18 2.63 0.31 -5.46
CA SER A 18 2.18 1.66 -5.78
C SER A 18 0.65 1.70 -5.81
N CYS A 19 0.11 2.90 -5.59
CA CYS A 19 -1.33 3.12 -5.62
C CYS A 19 -1.67 4.57 -5.91
N ASN A 20 -2.90 4.77 -6.39
CA ASN A 20 -3.57 6.05 -6.41
C ASN A 20 -4.49 6.17 -5.19
N ILE A 21 -4.49 7.34 -4.56
CA ILE A 21 -5.39 7.66 -3.47
C ILE A 21 -6.23 8.86 -3.89
N GLU A 22 -7.55 8.67 -3.94
CA GLU A 22 -8.51 9.70 -4.31
C GLU A 22 -9.28 10.13 -3.05
N ASN A 23 -9.30 11.43 -2.77
CA ASN A 23 -10.11 11.98 -1.70
C ASN A 23 -11.43 12.48 -2.27
N LYS A 24 -12.51 11.72 -2.05
CA LYS A 24 -13.89 12.11 -2.39
C LYS A 24 -14.65 12.75 -1.24
N SER A 25 -14.01 12.92 -0.09
CA SER A 25 -14.62 13.64 1.02
C SER A 25 -14.65 15.15 0.77
N SER A 26 -15.53 15.81 1.52
CA SER A 26 -15.73 17.26 1.52
C SER A 26 -14.55 18.06 2.09
N ASN A 27 -13.62 17.41 2.81
CA ASN A 27 -12.51 18.05 3.50
C ASN A 27 -11.16 17.53 3.03
N ASN A 28 -10.10 18.28 3.33
CA ASN A 28 -8.74 17.78 3.15
C ASN A 28 -8.47 16.64 4.15
N VAL A 29 -7.65 15.69 3.73
CA VAL A 29 -7.23 14.56 4.56
C VAL A 29 -5.72 14.46 4.59
N ASN A 30 -5.17 14.18 5.76
CA ASN A 30 -3.77 13.82 5.90
C ASN A 30 -3.64 12.30 5.73
N VAL A 31 -2.68 11.86 4.92
CA VAL A 31 -2.47 10.45 4.60
C VAL A 31 -1.05 10.04 4.93
N GLN A 32 -0.93 8.98 5.74
CA GLN A 32 0.32 8.34 6.09
C GLN A 32 0.40 6.94 5.48
N ILE A 33 1.43 6.70 4.68
CA ILE A 33 1.76 5.39 4.09
C ILE A 33 2.91 4.79 4.88
N VAL A 34 2.68 3.61 5.45
CA VAL A 34 3.71 2.82 6.13
C VAL A 34 4.10 1.67 5.23
N TYR A 35 5.39 1.59 4.91
CA TYR A 35 5.96 0.49 4.13
C TYR A 35 6.48 -0.60 5.06
N ARG A 36 6.32 -1.85 4.63
CA ARG A 36 6.81 -3.03 5.35
C ARG A 36 8.32 -2.94 5.55
N LYS A 37 8.78 -3.33 6.74
CA LYS A 37 10.19 -3.52 7.05
C LYS A 37 10.79 -4.63 6.18
N VAL A 38 11.90 -4.35 5.51
CA VAL A 38 12.64 -5.34 4.72
C VAL A 38 13.98 -5.61 5.39
N GLU A 39 14.29 -6.88 5.60
CA GLU A 39 15.59 -7.31 6.10
C GLU A 39 16.61 -7.28 4.95
N ARG A 40 17.76 -6.63 5.17
CA ARG A 40 18.89 -6.58 4.21
C ARG A 40 20.10 -7.29 4.80
N GLU A 41 21.06 -7.66 3.95
CA GLU A 41 22.40 -8.03 4.43
C GLU A 41 22.98 -6.84 5.23
N GLY A 42 23.07 -7.01 6.55
CA GLY A 42 23.48 -5.96 7.49
C GLY A 42 22.40 -5.53 8.50
N GLY A 43 21.15 -6.00 8.39
CA GLY A 43 20.10 -5.82 9.41
C GLY A 43 18.72 -5.47 8.87
N LEU A 44 17.77 -5.26 9.79
CA LEU A 44 16.41 -4.78 9.50
C LEU A 44 16.45 -3.31 9.07
N VAL A 45 15.92 -3.00 7.89
CA VAL A 45 15.64 -1.61 7.51
C VAL A 45 14.32 -1.19 8.13
N GLU A 46 14.35 -0.09 8.88
CA GLU A 46 13.16 0.49 9.50
C GLU A 46 12.10 0.81 8.44
N GLY A 47 10.84 0.63 8.82
CA GLY A 47 9.70 0.82 7.93
C GLY A 47 9.67 2.28 7.51
N VAL A 48 9.78 2.53 6.21
CA VAL A 48 9.70 3.90 5.71
C VAL A 48 8.26 4.37 5.88
N THR A 49 8.10 5.64 6.23
CA THR A 49 6.79 6.28 6.31
C THR A 49 6.77 7.48 5.37
N SER A 50 5.70 7.65 4.61
CA SER A 50 5.44 8.83 3.80
C SER A 50 4.18 9.51 4.31
N ASN A 51 4.22 10.83 4.48
CA ASN A 51 3.08 11.62 4.94
C ASN A 51 2.81 12.76 3.95
N PHE A 52 1.55 12.95 3.56
CA PHE A 52 1.12 14.00 2.63
C PHE A 52 -0.36 14.33 2.81
N ASP A 53 -0.76 15.54 2.42
CA ASP A 53 -2.15 15.97 2.43
C ASP A 53 -2.78 15.82 1.05
N ILE A 54 -4.02 15.32 1.01
CA ILE A 54 -4.83 15.28 -0.21
C ILE A 54 -5.98 16.29 -0.05
N PRO A 55 -6.06 17.32 -0.90
CA PRO A 55 -7.17 18.26 -0.90
C PRO A 55 -8.53 17.56 -1.12
N ALA A 56 -9.63 18.18 -0.70
CA ALA A 56 -10.97 17.73 -1.02
C ALA A 56 -11.14 17.58 -2.56
N SER A 57 -11.72 16.47 -3.01
CA SER A 57 -11.80 16.08 -4.44
C SER A 57 -10.45 15.95 -5.16
N GLY A 58 -9.33 15.87 -4.42
CA GLY A 58 -7.99 15.70 -4.94
C GLY A 58 -7.58 14.24 -5.10
N ASN A 59 -6.43 14.01 -5.73
CA ASN A 59 -5.81 12.71 -5.80
C ASN A 59 -4.29 12.80 -5.55
N TYR A 60 -3.69 11.68 -5.17
CA TYR A 60 -2.26 11.55 -5.01
C TYR A 60 -1.79 10.17 -5.49
N GLN A 61 -0.79 10.16 -6.38
CA GLN A 61 -0.12 8.92 -6.80
C GLN A 61 1.03 8.62 -5.85
N VAL A 62 0.92 7.51 -5.13
CA VAL A 62 2.04 6.88 -4.43
C VAL A 62 2.81 6.06 -5.46
N ALA A 63 4.01 6.53 -5.82
CA ALA A 63 4.89 5.87 -6.76
C ALA A 63 5.59 4.65 -6.12
N GLU A 64 5.95 3.68 -6.97
CA GLU A 64 6.74 2.52 -6.56
C GLU A 64 8.10 2.98 -6.05
N ARG A 65 8.57 2.35 -4.97
CA ARG A 65 9.92 2.57 -4.44
C ARG A 65 10.73 1.30 -4.60
N VAL A 66 11.89 1.44 -5.23
CA VAL A 66 12.85 0.35 -5.40
C VAL A 66 13.93 0.50 -4.35
N ILE A 67 14.24 -0.59 -3.67
CA ILE A 67 15.28 -0.68 -2.65
C ILE A 67 16.31 -1.74 -3.02
N GLU A 68 17.56 -1.52 -2.62
CA GLU A 68 18.62 -2.52 -2.76
C GLU A 68 18.52 -3.55 -1.62
N CYS A 69 18.56 -4.84 -2.00
CA CYS A 69 18.51 -6.00 -1.12
C CYS A 69 19.73 -6.88 -1.38
N GLY A 70 20.91 -6.44 -0.93
CA GLY A 70 22.18 -7.08 -1.27
C GLY A 70 22.45 -6.98 -2.77
N SER A 71 22.53 -8.12 -3.47
CA SER A 71 22.80 -8.19 -4.91
C SER A 71 21.55 -8.01 -5.80
N PHE A 72 20.36 -7.83 -5.22
CA PHE A 72 19.09 -7.72 -5.95
C PHE A 72 18.38 -6.41 -5.64
N GLN A 73 17.46 -6.00 -6.52
CA GLN A 73 16.50 -4.93 -6.24
C GLN A 73 15.18 -5.52 -5.76
N CYS A 74 14.66 -5.03 -4.64
CA CYS A 74 13.31 -5.30 -4.17
C CYS A 74 12.42 -4.07 -4.35
N ARG A 75 11.12 -4.28 -4.32
CA ARG A 75 10.12 -3.22 -4.26
C ARG A 75 9.63 -3.07 -2.83
N ASP A 76 9.55 -1.83 -2.33
CA ASP A 76 8.87 -1.59 -1.06
C ASP A 76 7.42 -2.01 -1.19
N THR A 77 6.86 -2.54 -0.11
CA THR A 77 5.47 -2.98 -0.06
C THR A 77 4.74 -2.11 0.94
N ILE A 78 3.60 -1.55 0.55
CA ILE A 78 2.72 -0.81 1.45
C ILE A 78 2.11 -1.80 2.44
N GLU A 79 2.40 -1.58 3.72
CA GLU A 79 1.87 -2.37 4.83
C GLU A 79 0.57 -1.78 5.38
N SER A 80 0.51 -0.45 5.49
CA SER A 80 -0.73 0.21 5.90
C SER A 80 -0.85 1.63 5.33
N ILE A 81 -2.10 2.08 5.22
CA ILE A 81 -2.51 3.43 4.84
C ILE A 81 -3.34 3.96 6.00
N GLU A 82 -2.87 5.02 6.63
CA GLU A 82 -3.57 5.70 7.71
C GLU A 82 -4.04 7.06 7.21
N ILE A 83 -5.30 7.39 7.47
CA ILE A 83 -5.91 8.65 7.10
C ILE A 83 -6.33 9.39 8.36
N THR A 84 -6.06 10.69 8.41
CA THR A 84 -6.54 11.58 9.47
C THR A 84 -7.40 12.66 8.83
N ARG A 85 -8.67 12.72 9.23
CA ARG A 85 -9.66 13.69 8.74
C ARG A 85 -9.55 15.02 9.48
N ALA A 86 -10.21 16.04 8.94
CA ALA A 86 -10.21 17.39 9.51
C ALA A 86 -10.77 17.48 10.94
N ASP A 87 -11.66 16.56 11.34
CA ASP A 87 -12.19 16.45 12.70
C ASP A 87 -11.25 15.70 13.67
N GLY A 88 -10.08 15.28 13.19
CA GLY A 88 -9.10 14.51 13.95
C GLY A 88 -9.38 13.01 13.99
N GLN A 89 -10.43 12.51 13.32
CA GLN A 89 -10.67 11.08 13.24
C GLN A 89 -9.63 10.40 12.37
N THR A 90 -8.98 9.38 12.94
CA THR A 90 -8.00 8.58 12.25
C THR A 90 -8.58 7.21 11.91
N GLN A 91 -8.32 6.74 10.69
CA GLN A 91 -8.66 5.39 10.25
C GLN A 91 -7.46 4.76 9.57
N LYS A 92 -7.19 3.50 9.93
CA LYS A 92 -6.06 2.74 9.41
C LYS A 92 -6.53 1.53 8.62
N LEU A 93 -6.02 1.40 7.40
CA LEU A 93 -6.19 0.23 6.55
C LEU A 93 -4.85 -0.53 6.49
N THR A 94 -4.86 -1.83 6.79
CA THR A 94 -3.64 -2.65 6.86
C THR A 94 -3.73 -3.80 5.86
N ALA A 95 -2.60 -4.17 5.26
CA ALA A 95 -2.52 -5.31 4.37
C ALA A 95 -2.87 -6.62 5.12
N PRO A 96 -3.58 -7.58 4.49
CA PRO A 96 -4.07 -7.54 3.12
C PRO A 96 -5.24 -6.58 2.94
N PHE A 97 -5.19 -5.76 1.90
CA PHE A 97 -6.26 -4.81 1.57
C PHE A 97 -7.46 -5.53 0.96
N ASP A 98 -8.67 -5.13 1.34
CA ASP A 98 -9.92 -5.67 0.79
C ASP A 98 -10.04 -5.35 -0.71
N GLY A 99 -10.48 -6.27 -1.54
CA GLY A 99 -10.57 -6.02 -2.99
C GLY A 99 -9.24 -6.15 -3.75
N VAL A 100 -8.10 -6.23 -3.06
CA VAL A 100 -6.79 -6.48 -3.67
C VAL A 100 -6.60 -7.98 -3.83
N PHE A 101 -6.80 -8.51 -5.04
CA PHE A 101 -6.76 -9.95 -5.33
C PHE A 101 -5.61 -10.36 -6.26
N SER A 102 -4.80 -9.41 -6.71
CA SER A 102 -3.67 -9.69 -7.61
C SER A 102 -2.56 -8.66 -7.41
N PRO A 103 -1.30 -8.99 -7.75
CA PRO A 103 -0.19 -8.04 -7.72
C PRO A 103 -0.31 -7.08 -8.92
N GLN A 104 -1.31 -6.22 -8.90
CA GLN A 104 -1.38 -5.08 -9.80
C GLN A 104 -0.46 -3.97 -9.27
N LEU A 105 0.15 -3.25 -10.21
CA LEU A 105 1.07 -2.17 -9.90
C LEU A 105 0.36 -0.88 -9.50
N ASP A 106 -0.93 -0.72 -9.82
CA ASP A 106 -1.64 0.55 -9.56
C ASP A 106 -3.05 0.30 -9.02
N TRP A 107 -3.14 0.11 -7.70
CA TRP A 107 -4.42 0.02 -7.00
C TRP A 107 -5.02 1.40 -6.73
N LEU A 108 -6.34 1.53 -6.79
CA LEU A 108 -7.03 2.76 -6.38
C LEU A 108 -7.56 2.59 -4.96
N PHE A 109 -7.26 3.53 -4.09
CA PHE A 109 -7.89 3.69 -2.78
C PHE A 109 -8.73 4.96 -2.81
N VAL A 110 -9.97 4.85 -2.34
CA VAL A 110 -10.91 5.97 -2.28
C VAL A 110 -11.18 6.27 -0.82
N ILE A 111 -11.02 7.55 -0.46
CA ILE A 111 -11.40 8.09 0.85
C ILE A 111 -12.73 8.82 0.66
N ASP A 112 -13.79 8.29 1.23
CA ASP A 112 -15.09 8.97 1.32
C ASP A 112 -15.26 9.63 2.72
N GLU A 113 -16.42 10.22 2.95
CA GLU A 113 -16.74 10.92 4.21
C GLU A 113 -16.49 10.04 5.45
N ASN A 114 -16.71 8.73 5.35
CA ASN A 114 -16.78 7.83 6.50
C ASN A 114 -15.67 6.77 6.49
N GLN A 115 -15.14 6.39 5.32
CA GLN A 115 -14.19 5.29 5.21
C GLN A 115 -13.14 5.47 4.11
N ILE A 116 -12.03 4.75 4.24
CA ILE A 116 -11.11 4.43 3.14
C ILE A 116 -11.39 3.00 2.67
N HIS A 117 -11.44 2.77 1.35
CA HIS A 117 -11.59 1.45 0.76
C HIS A 117 -10.83 1.32 -0.56
N SER A 118 -10.40 0.10 -0.89
CA SER A 118 -9.74 -0.19 -2.17
C SER A 118 -10.75 -0.53 -3.26
N VAL A 119 -10.48 -0.04 -4.46
CA VAL A 119 -11.28 -0.25 -5.66
C VAL A 119 -10.39 -0.92 -6.70
N LYS A 120 -10.89 -1.98 -7.33
CA LYS A 120 -10.28 -2.52 -8.54
C LYS A 120 -10.49 -1.50 -9.65
N LYS A 121 -9.42 -0.93 -10.19
CA LYS A 121 -9.49 -0.11 -11.41
C LYS A 121 -10.02 -1.04 -12.51
N ASN A 122 -11.26 -0.84 -12.93
CA ASN A 122 -11.78 -1.52 -14.12
C ASN A 122 -11.07 -0.85 -15.29
N ASP A 123 -10.21 -1.61 -15.98
CA ASP A 123 -9.70 -1.25 -17.32
C ASP A 123 -10.87 -1.12 -18.32
#